data_AF-A0A8S0FX22-F1
#
_entry.id   AF-A0A8S0FX22-F1
#
_cell.length_a   1.000
_cell.length_b   1.000
_cell.length_c   1.000
_cell.angle_alpha   90.00
_cell.angle_beta   90.00
_cell.angle_gamma   90.00
#
_symmetry.space_group_name_H-M   'P 1'
#
loop_
_entity.id
_entity.type
_entity.pdbx_description
1 polymer ?
#
loop_
_entity_poly.entity_id
_entity_poly.type
_entity_poly.pdbx_seq_one_letter_code
_entity_poly.pdbx_strand_id
1 'polypeptide(L)'
;MALAFGLTVLTMAFAVGHISGGHFNPAVTIGLWAGGRFPAKEVVGYVIAQVVGGIVAAALLYLIASGKTGFDAAASGFASNGYGEHSPGGYSMLSALVVELVLSAGFLLVIHGATDKFAPAGFAPIAIGTSGLNPDSLNQYSGD
;
A
#
# COMPACT_ATOMS: atom_id res chain seq x y z
N MET A 1 2.84 12.08 0.05
CA MET A 1 3.04 10.63 -0.23
C MET A 1 1.78 9.82 0.07
N ALA A 2 1.16 9.95 1.25
CA ALA A 2 -0.05 9.18 1.61
C ALA A 2 -1.19 9.25 0.56
N LEU A 3 -1.49 10.45 0.03
CA LEU A 3 -2.54 10.61 -0.99
C LEU A 3 -2.26 9.85 -2.28
N ALA A 4 -1.03 9.88 -2.79
CA ALA A 4 -0.67 9.18 -4.01
C ALA A 4 -0.82 7.65 -3.83
N PHE A 5 -0.32 7.09 -2.71
CA PHE A 5 -0.50 5.67 -2.40
C PHE A 5 -1.98 5.29 -2.33
N GLY A 6 -2.79 6.04 -1.57
CA GLY A 6 -4.22 5.79 -1.46
C GLY A 6 -4.96 5.84 -2.80
N LEU A 7 -4.66 6.83 -3.65
CA LEU A 7 -5.27 6.98 -4.97
C LEU A 7 -4.88 5.87 -5.94
N THR A 8 -3.63 5.39 -5.92
CA THR A 8 -3.23 4.25 -6.77
C THR A 8 -4.04 3.00 -6.43
N VAL A 9 -4.24 2.71 -5.14
CA VAL A 9 -5.07 1.58 -4.70
C VAL A 9 -6.53 1.79 -5.08
N LEU A 10 -7.09 2.98 -4.81
CA LEU A 10 -8.48 3.33 -5.15
C LEU A 10 -8.77 3.13 -6.64
N THR A 11 -7.94 3.74 -7.49
CA THR A 11 -8.15 3.75 -8.94
C THR A 11 -7.96 2.36 -9.54
N MET A 12 -6.93 1.63 -9.12
CA MET A 12 -6.70 0.26 -9.60
C MET A 12 -7.73 -0.73 -9.08
N ALA A 13 -8.25 -0.54 -7.87
CA ALA A 13 -9.35 -1.35 -7.35
C ALA A 13 -10.64 -1.15 -8.16
N PHE A 14 -10.94 0.09 -8.61
CA PHE A 14 -12.02 0.30 -9.56
C PHE A 14 -11.73 -0.31 -10.94
N ALA A 15 -10.50 -0.13 -11.46
CA ALA A 15 -10.15 -0.52 -12.82
C ALA A 15 -10.08 -2.04 -13.04
N VAL A 16 -9.52 -2.78 -12.08
CA VAL A 16 -9.26 -4.23 -12.23
C VAL A 16 -9.62 -5.06 -11.00
N GLY A 17 -10.22 -4.46 -9.96
CA GLY A 17 -10.65 -5.18 -8.76
C GLY A 17 -11.71 -6.23 -9.07
N HIS A 18 -12.58 -6.01 -10.04
CA HIS A 18 -13.56 -7.01 -10.49
C HIS A 18 -12.94 -8.20 -11.23
N ILE A 19 -11.66 -8.14 -11.62
CA ILE A 19 -10.94 -9.25 -12.28
C ILE A 19 -10.22 -10.11 -11.26
N SER A 20 -9.50 -9.49 -10.32
CA SER A 20 -8.53 -10.17 -9.43
C SER A 20 -8.82 -10.01 -7.94
N GLY A 21 -9.87 -9.28 -7.56
CA GLY A 21 -10.07 -8.80 -6.19
C GLY A 21 -9.20 -7.59 -5.81
N GLY A 22 -8.24 -7.20 -6.65
CA GLY A 22 -7.50 -5.93 -6.50
C GLY A 22 -6.62 -5.87 -5.25
N HIS A 23 -5.88 -6.94 -4.94
CA HIS A 23 -5.10 -7.01 -3.71
C HIS A 23 -3.90 -6.06 -3.68
N PHE A 24 -3.14 -6.02 -4.80
CA PHE A 24 -1.94 -5.20 -5.02
C PHE A 24 -0.87 -5.23 -3.90
N ASN A 25 -0.95 -6.18 -2.96
CA ASN A 25 -0.13 -6.25 -1.77
C ASN A 25 -0.09 -7.71 -1.24
N PRO A 26 1.11 -8.27 -0.99
CA PRO A 26 1.26 -9.61 -0.44
C PRO A 26 0.57 -9.80 0.93
N ALA A 27 0.68 -8.82 1.83
CA ALA A 27 0.04 -8.87 3.14
C ALA A 27 -1.50 -8.88 3.03
N VAL A 28 -2.06 -8.18 2.04
CA VAL A 28 -3.50 -8.24 1.74
C VAL A 28 -3.90 -9.62 1.25
N THR A 29 -3.14 -10.18 0.31
CA THR A 29 -3.41 -11.52 -0.24
C THR A 29 -3.37 -12.59 0.84
N ILE A 30 -2.35 -12.56 1.69
CA ILE A 30 -2.18 -13.50 2.81
C ILE A 30 -3.26 -13.26 3.87
N GLY A 31 -3.57 -12.00 4.19
CA GLY A 31 -4.59 -11.68 5.19
C GLY A 31 -6.01 -12.07 4.74
N LEU A 32 -6.34 -11.92 3.46
CA LEU A 32 -7.61 -12.42 2.90
C LEU A 32 -7.65 -13.95 2.89
N TRP A 33 -6.53 -14.62 2.64
CA TRP A 33 -6.44 -16.07 2.80
C TRP A 33 -6.67 -16.48 4.26
N ALA A 34 -6.01 -15.83 5.21
CA ALA A 34 -6.18 -16.09 6.64
C ALA A 34 -7.61 -15.81 7.12
N GLY A 35 -8.29 -14.81 6.55
CA GLY A 35 -9.70 -14.51 6.80
C GLY A 35 -10.69 -15.40 6.03
N GLY A 36 -10.23 -16.42 5.31
CA GLY A 36 -11.09 -17.36 4.56
C GLY A 36 -11.76 -16.76 3.31
N ARG A 37 -11.26 -15.61 2.83
CA ARG A 37 -11.80 -14.87 1.67
C ARG A 37 -11.02 -15.12 0.37
N PHE A 38 -9.88 -15.81 0.43
CA PHE A 38 -9.04 -16.08 -0.75
C PHE A 38 -8.43 -17.49 -0.75
N PRO A 39 -8.44 -18.23 -1.88
CA PRO A 39 -7.96 -19.60 -1.93
C PRO A 39 -6.44 -19.71 -1.80
N ALA A 40 -5.98 -20.60 -0.92
CA ALA A 40 -4.55 -20.79 -0.62
C ALA A 40 -3.68 -21.07 -1.86
N LYS A 41 -4.22 -21.83 -2.83
CA LYS A 41 -3.52 -22.23 -4.06
C LYS A 41 -3.14 -21.05 -4.97
N GLU A 42 -3.80 -19.90 -4.83
CA GLU A 42 -3.57 -18.72 -5.67
C GLU A 42 -2.63 -17.71 -5.03
N VAL A 43 -2.38 -17.82 -3.72
CA VAL A 43 -1.59 -16.86 -2.93
C VAL A 43 -0.20 -16.65 -3.53
N VAL A 44 0.54 -17.72 -3.81
CA VAL A 44 1.91 -17.63 -4.32
C VAL A 44 1.96 -16.93 -5.68
N GLY A 45 1.03 -17.25 -6.58
CA GLY A 45 0.95 -16.61 -7.89
C GLY A 45 0.69 -15.10 -7.78
N TYR A 46 -0.21 -14.69 -6.89
CA TYR A 46 -0.49 -13.28 -6.61
C TYR A 46 0.74 -12.56 -6.05
N VAL A 47 1.41 -13.13 -5.07
CA VAL A 47 2.60 -12.53 -4.45
C VAL A 47 3.72 -12.35 -5.49
N ILE A 48 3.97 -13.36 -6.34
CA ILE A 48 4.97 -13.24 -7.41
C ILE A 48 4.59 -12.12 -8.37
N ALA A 49 3.34 -12.07 -8.84
CA ALA A 49 2.89 -11.03 -9.77
C ALA A 49 3.02 -9.62 -9.17
N GLN A 50 2.69 -9.45 -7.88
CA GLN A 50 2.81 -8.19 -7.16
C GLN A 50 4.28 -7.75 -7.02
N VAL A 51 5.17 -8.67 -6.65
CA VAL A 51 6.61 -8.38 -6.52
C VAL A 51 7.23 -8.03 -7.87
N VAL A 52 6.91 -8.79 -8.93
CA VAL A 52 7.39 -8.49 -10.29
C VAL A 52 6.90 -7.11 -10.75
N GLY A 53 5.62 -6.79 -10.54
CA GLY A 53 5.07 -5.48 -10.86
C GLY A 53 5.77 -4.34 -10.11
N GLY A 54 6.02 -4.52 -8.80
CA GLY A 54 6.76 -3.56 -7.98
C GLY A 54 8.19 -3.34 -8.44
N ILE A 55 8.91 -4.41 -8.81
CA ILE A 55 10.28 -4.32 -9.34
C ILE A 55 10.30 -3.56 -10.67
N VAL A 56 9.37 -3.86 -11.59
CA VAL A 56 9.28 -3.15 -12.87
C VAL A 56 8.97 -1.66 -12.66
N ALA A 57 8.02 -1.33 -11.78
CA ALA A 57 7.69 0.05 -11.45
C ALA A 57 8.90 0.80 -10.84
N ALA A 58 9.62 0.17 -9.91
CA ALA A 58 10.83 0.75 -9.31
C ALA A 58 11.95 0.95 -10.34
N ALA A 59 12.14 0.01 -11.27
CA ALA A 59 13.13 0.13 -12.35
C ALA A 59 12.81 1.30 -13.29
N LEU A 60 11.53 1.46 -13.67
CA LEU A 60 11.08 2.59 -14.47
C LEU A 60 11.24 3.93 -13.73
N LEU A 61 10.91 3.96 -12.43
CA LEU A 61 11.12 5.14 -11.60
C LEU A 61 12.61 5.49 -11.49
N TYR A 62 13.48 4.49 -11.35
CA TYR A 62 14.93 4.69 -11.28
C TYR A 62 15.46 5.29 -12.59
N LEU A 63 14.99 4.78 -13.73
CA LEU A 63 15.34 5.32 -15.05
C LEU A 63 14.95 6.80 -15.17
N ILE A 64 13.72 7.16 -14.74
CA ILE A 64 13.23 8.54 -14.77
C ILE A 64 14.06 9.44 -13.83
N ALA A 65 14.28 9.00 -12.58
CA ALA A 65 15.00 9.78 -11.58
C ALA A 65 16.47 10.01 -11.96
N SER A 66 17.09 9.04 -12.64
CA SER A 66 18.45 9.14 -13.19
C SER A 66 18.61 10.21 -14.27
N GLY A 67 17.50 10.71 -14.83
CA GLY A 67 17.50 11.86 -15.75
C GLY A 67 17.77 13.20 -15.07
N LYS A 68 17.76 13.27 -13.73
CA LYS A 68 18.05 14.48 -12.95
C LYS A 68 19.50 14.48 -12.49
N THR A 69 20.27 15.51 -12.89
CA THR A 69 21.65 15.72 -12.39
C THR A 69 21.68 15.72 -10.86
N GLY A 70 22.59 14.94 -10.29
CA GLY A 70 22.78 14.81 -8.85
C GLY A 70 21.86 13.80 -8.16
N PHE A 71 21.09 13.00 -8.90
CA PHE A 71 20.34 11.88 -8.33
C PHE A 71 21.29 10.77 -7.84
N ASP A 72 21.08 10.33 -6.60
CA ASP A 72 21.73 9.17 -5.99
C ASP A 72 20.69 8.35 -5.22
N ALA A 73 20.40 7.14 -5.70
CA ALA A 73 19.40 6.25 -5.10
C ALA A 73 19.83 5.72 -3.72
N ALA A 74 21.11 5.45 -3.53
CA ALA A 74 21.63 4.90 -2.28
C ALA A 74 21.63 5.98 -1.18
N ALA A 75 22.13 7.18 -1.50
CA ALA A 75 22.17 8.29 -0.55
C ALA A 75 20.78 8.82 -0.18
N SER A 76 19.84 8.86 -1.14
CA SER A 76 18.46 9.30 -0.89
C SER A 76 17.57 8.22 -0.27
N GLY A 77 18.03 6.97 -0.22
CA GLY A 77 17.26 5.81 0.21
C GLY A 77 16.17 5.36 -0.79
N PHE A 78 15.94 6.11 -1.88
CA PHE A 78 15.01 5.78 -2.96
C PHE A 78 13.61 5.32 -2.49
N ALA A 79 13.06 6.05 -1.50
CA ALA A 79 11.77 5.76 -0.86
C ALA A 79 11.65 4.37 -0.22
N SER A 80 12.78 3.76 0.16
CA SER A 80 12.81 2.52 0.93
C SER A 80 12.29 2.72 2.36
N ASN A 81 11.59 1.73 2.89
CA ASN A 81 11.20 1.71 4.30
C ASN A 81 12.41 1.36 5.19
N GLY A 82 12.44 1.87 6.43
CA GLY A 82 13.55 1.65 7.35
C GLY A 82 13.18 1.85 8.83
N TYR A 83 13.98 1.26 9.71
CA TYR A 83 13.90 1.40 11.17
C TYR A 83 15.27 1.77 11.76
N GLY A 84 15.30 2.18 13.02
CA GLY A 84 16.53 2.62 13.69
C GLY A 84 17.15 3.81 12.98
N GLU A 85 18.45 3.71 12.65
CA GLU A 85 19.19 4.74 11.91
C GLU A 85 18.64 5.00 10.50
N HIS A 86 17.92 4.02 9.92
CA HIS A 86 17.28 4.15 8.61
C HIS A 86 15.83 4.62 8.69
N SER A 87 15.29 4.86 9.89
CA SER A 87 13.99 5.51 10.05
C SER A 87 14.14 7.02 9.83
N PRO A 88 13.28 7.68 9.03
CA PRO A 88 13.32 9.13 8.87
C PRO A 88 13.22 9.92 10.19
N GLY A 89 12.54 9.36 11.19
CA GLY A 89 12.39 9.94 12.53
C GLY A 89 13.25 9.27 13.60
N GLY A 90 14.19 8.39 13.23
CA GLY A 90 15.05 7.68 14.18
C GLY A 90 14.29 6.69 15.09
N TYR A 91 13.11 6.22 14.69
CA TYR A 91 12.29 5.31 15.50
C TYR A 91 12.93 3.92 15.61
N SER A 92 12.87 3.34 16.81
CA SER A 92 13.42 2.01 17.07
C SER A 92 12.77 0.91 16.22
N MET A 93 13.44 -0.23 16.10
CA MET A 93 12.88 -1.42 15.44
C MET A 93 11.56 -1.87 16.09
N LEU A 94 11.46 -1.80 17.42
CA LEU A 94 10.22 -2.15 18.12
C LEU A 94 9.08 -1.19 17.75
N SER A 95 9.36 0.11 17.68
CA SER A 95 8.38 1.11 17.25
C SER A 95 7.89 0.83 15.83
N ALA A 96 8.81 0.51 14.91
CA ALA A 96 8.48 0.15 13.53
C ALA A 96 7.62 -1.12 13.47
N LEU A 97 7.97 -2.16 14.24
CA LEU A 97 7.20 -3.40 14.33
C LEU A 97 5.76 -3.15 14.81
N VAL A 98 5.59 -2.37 15.89
CA VAL A 98 4.28 -2.09 16.47
C VAL A 98 3.40 -1.34 15.48
N VAL A 99 3.92 -0.28 14.84
CA VAL A 99 3.12 0.50 13.89
C VAL A 99 2.76 -0.29 12.65
N GLU A 100 3.69 -1.05 12.07
CA GLU A 100 3.44 -1.88 10.88
C GLU A 100 2.41 -2.98 11.17
N LEU A 101 2.48 -3.62 12.33
CA LEU A 101 1.54 -4.67 12.72
C LEU A 101 0.13 -4.11 12.92
N VAL A 102 0.00 -3.02 13.68
CA VAL A 102 -1.29 -2.39 13.98
C VAL A 102 -1.93 -1.84 12.70
N LEU A 103 -1.17 -1.11 11.87
CA LEU A 103 -1.70 -0.53 10.65
C LEU A 103 -2.04 -1.60 9.61
N SER A 104 -1.24 -2.65 9.46
CA SER A 104 -1.55 -3.76 8.55
C SER A 104 -2.81 -4.51 8.97
N ALA A 105 -2.97 -4.78 10.26
CA ALA A 105 -4.17 -5.42 10.79
C ALA A 105 -5.42 -4.53 10.61
N GLY A 106 -5.31 -3.23 10.92
CA GLY A 106 -6.39 -2.27 10.70
C GLY A 106 -6.77 -2.17 9.21
N PHE A 107 -5.80 -2.15 8.31
CA PHE A 107 -6.05 -2.14 6.87
C PHE A 107 -6.77 -3.41 6.39
N LEU A 108 -6.35 -4.58 6.86
CA LEU A 108 -7.04 -5.84 6.59
C LEU A 108 -8.48 -5.85 7.14
N LEU A 109 -8.70 -5.28 8.33
CA LEU A 109 -10.04 -5.15 8.91
C LEU A 109 -10.93 -4.28 8.01
N VAL A 110 -10.43 -3.14 7.55
CA VAL A 110 -11.15 -2.26 6.60
C VAL A 110 -11.50 -3.04 5.33
N ILE A 111 -10.56 -3.78 4.75
CA ILE A 111 -10.80 -4.58 3.54
C ILE A 111 -11.90 -5.62 3.79
N HIS A 112 -11.81 -6.39 4.87
CA HIS A 112 -12.82 -7.42 5.18
C HIS A 112 -14.19 -6.81 5.45
N GLY A 113 -14.26 -5.70 6.19
CA GLY A 113 -15.50 -5.00 6.50
C GLY A 113 -16.14 -4.35 5.27
N ALA A 114 -15.36 -3.63 4.47
CA ALA A 114 -15.85 -2.93 3.28
C ALA A 114 -16.26 -3.87 2.13
N THR A 115 -15.76 -5.11 2.12
CA THR A 115 -16.12 -6.16 1.16
C THR A 115 -17.05 -7.22 1.74
N ASP A 116 -17.58 -7.00 2.95
CA ASP A 116 -18.56 -7.91 3.52
C ASP A 116 -19.88 -7.87 2.75
N LYS A 117 -20.62 -8.99 2.74
CA LYS A 117 -21.90 -9.11 2.06
C LYS A 117 -22.97 -8.13 2.58
N PHE A 118 -22.79 -7.60 3.80
CA PHE A 118 -23.68 -6.61 4.39
C PHE A 118 -23.24 -5.16 4.14
N ALA A 119 -22.07 -4.92 3.56
CA ALA A 119 -21.60 -3.59 3.21
C ALA A 119 -22.25 -3.10 1.89
N PRO A 120 -22.49 -1.78 1.74
CA PRO A 120 -22.97 -1.22 0.48
C PRO A 120 -22.03 -1.55 -0.70
N ALA A 121 -22.55 -2.25 -1.70
CA ALA A 121 -21.77 -2.67 -2.86
C ALA A 121 -21.24 -1.47 -3.66
N GLY A 122 -20.03 -1.61 -4.21
CA GLY A 122 -19.38 -0.59 -5.05
C GLY A 122 -18.52 0.43 -4.30
N PHE A 123 -18.62 0.53 -2.97
CA PHE A 123 -17.87 1.52 -2.18
C PHE A 123 -16.54 1.02 -1.62
N ALA A 124 -16.25 -0.28 -1.71
CA ALA A 124 -15.00 -0.86 -1.18
C ALA A 124 -13.72 -0.18 -1.70
N PRO A 125 -13.57 0.15 -3.01
CA PRO A 125 -12.38 0.85 -3.50
C PRO A 125 -12.14 2.21 -2.83
N ILE A 126 -13.21 2.95 -2.50
CA ILE A 126 -13.11 4.23 -1.81
C ILE A 126 -12.62 4.00 -0.37
N ALA A 127 -13.30 3.13 0.38
CA ALA A 127 -12.94 2.86 1.78
C ALA A 127 -11.50 2.36 1.94
N ILE A 128 -11.06 1.43 1.07
CA ILE A 128 -9.71 0.87 1.08
C ILE A 128 -8.68 1.92 0.63
N GLY A 129 -8.98 2.68 -0.43
CA GLY A 129 -8.06 3.71 -0.94
C GLY A 129 -7.85 4.87 0.02
N THR A 130 -8.87 5.24 0.81
CA THR A 130 -8.79 6.39 1.71
C THR A 130 -8.37 6.04 3.14
N SER A 131 -8.33 4.77 3.54
CA SER A 131 -8.06 4.36 4.93
C SER A 131 -6.65 4.71 5.43
N GLY A 132 -5.71 4.96 4.51
CA GLY A 132 -4.35 5.41 4.81
C GLY A 132 -4.16 6.94 4.77
N LEU A 133 -5.22 7.72 4.56
CA LEU A 133 -5.13 9.18 4.46
C LEU A 133 -5.25 9.83 5.83
N ASN A 134 -4.31 10.72 6.16
CA ASN A 134 -4.48 11.63 7.28
C ASN A 134 -5.33 12.84 6.83
N PRO A 135 -6.45 13.17 7.50
CA PRO A 135 -7.22 14.39 7.23
C PRO A 135 -6.37 15.67 7.23
N ASP A 136 -5.28 15.73 8.00
CA ASP A 136 -4.39 16.90 8.04
C ASP A 136 -3.65 17.16 6.71
N SER A 137 -3.54 16.15 5.84
CA SER A 137 -2.90 16.30 4.53
C SER A 137 -3.74 17.13 3.54
N LEU A 138 -5.04 17.32 3.83
CA LEU A 138 -5.93 18.18 3.06
C LEU A 138 -5.91 19.63 3.57
N ASN A 139 -5.68 19.83 4.88
CA ASN A 139 -5.64 21.15 5.52
C ASN A 139 -4.31 21.88 5.31
N GLN A 140 -3.24 21.19 4.91
CA GLN A 140 -1.94 21.82 4.59
C GLN A 140 -1.95 22.60 3.26
N TYR A 141 -3.04 22.53 2.49
CA TYR A 141 -3.23 23.30 1.24
C TYR A 141 -4.34 24.35 1.32
N SER A 142 -5.05 24.48 2.45
CA SER A 142 -6.08 25.51 2.68
C SER A 142 -5.54 26.65 3.56
N GLY A 143 -4.32 27.11 3.27
CA GLY A 143 -3.79 28.32 3.91
C GLY A 143 -4.52 29.56 3.41
N ASP A 144 -5.69 29.82 4.00
CA ASP A 144 -6.23 31.16 4.26
C ASP A 144 -5.94 31.53 5.72
#